data_AF-A0A914XXC3-F1
#
_entry.id   AF-A0A914XXC3-F1
#
_cell.length_a   1.000
_cell.length_b   1.000
_cell.length_c   1.000
_cell.angle_alpha   90.00
_cell.angle_beta   90.00
_cell.angle_gamma   90.00
#
_symmetry.space_group_name_H-M   'P 1'
#
loop_
_entity.id
_entity.type
_entity.pdbx_description
1 polymer ?
#
loop_
_entity_poly.entity_id
_entity_poly.type
_entity_poly.pdbx_seq_one_letter_code
_entity_poly.pdbx_strand_id
1 'polypeptide(L)' 'MGVGLGVAMMMQQAGALVGATPQVDIDRIEAEVRKAKAEGRTVTLINGCLYFDYQLVAQIPPHVDLSV' A
#
# COMPACT_ATOMS: atom_id res chain seq x y z
N MET A 1 26.86 13.59 18.69
CA MET A 1 25.85 14.23 17.81
C MET A 1 25.75 13.39 16.55
N GLY A 2 24.68 12.58 16.35
CA GLY A 2 24.64 11.74 15.13
C GLY A 2 23.56 10.67 14.98
N VAL A 3 22.61 10.51 15.91
CA VAL A 3 21.62 9.40 15.84
C VAL A 3 20.22 9.87 15.40
N GLY A 4 19.97 11.19 15.33
CA GLY A 4 18.62 11.74 15.11
C GLY A 4 18.22 11.94 13.63
N LEU A 5 19.16 11.94 12.69
CA LEU A 5 18.88 12.31 11.30
C LEU A 5 18.24 11.16 10.48
N GLY A 6 18.55 9.91 10.80
CA GLY A 6 17.98 8.75 10.10
C GLY A 6 16.51 8.50 10.43
N VAL A 7 16.13 8.71 11.70
CA VAL A 7 14.73 8.54 12.17
C VAL A 7 13.83 9.64 11.59
N ALA A 8 14.35 10.88 11.50
CA ALA A 8 13.60 11.98 10.90
C ALA A 8 13.29 11.74 9.41
N MET A 9 14.23 11.17 8.63
CA MET A 9 13.99 10.82 7.22
C MET A 9 12.94 9.71 7.06
N MET A 10 12.97 8.67 7.90
CA MET A 10 11.94 7.62 7.86
C MET A 10 10.55 8.17 8.18
N MET A 11 10.44 9.08 9.15
CA MET A 11 9.16 9.71 9.50
C MET A 11 8.66 10.66 8.40
N GLN A 12 9.55 11.36 7.71
CA GLN A 12 9.17 12.22 6.59
C GLN A 12 8.61 11.44 5.40
N GLN A 13 9.14 10.24 5.13
CA GLN A 13 8.57 9.35 4.11
C GLN A 13 7.18 8.82 4.51
N ALA A 14 6.97 8.50 5.79
CA ALA A 14 5.65 8.13 6.29
C ALA A 14 4.64 9.29 6.23
N GLY A 15 5.07 10.52 6.52
CA GLY A 15 4.23 11.73 6.45
C GLY A 15 3.89 12.16 5.02
N ALA A 16 4.78 11.92 4.06
CA ALA A 16 4.55 12.24 2.64
C ALA A 16 3.41 11.41 2.01
N LEU A 17 3.08 10.25 2.59
CA LEU A 17 1.97 9.40 2.16
C LEU A 17 0.62 9.77 2.82
N VAL A 18 0.64 10.54 3.91
CA VAL A 18 -0.57 10.92 4.68
C VAL A 18 -1.28 12.16 4.11
N GLY A 19 -0.56 12.99 3.34
CA GLY A 19 -1.09 14.26 2.82
C GLY A 19 -1.57 14.26 1.37
N ALA A 20 -1.18 13.27 0.57
CA ALA A 20 -1.66 13.11 -0.79
C ALA A 20 -2.59 11.91 -0.80
N THR A 21 -3.90 12.11 -0.95
CA THR A 21 -4.76 11.05 -1.49
C THR A 21 -4.22 10.75 -2.89
N PRO A 22 -3.46 9.67 -3.11
CA PRO A 22 -3.18 9.27 -4.46
C PRO A 22 -4.55 9.00 -5.08
N GLN A 23 -4.80 9.42 -6.31
CA GLN A 23 -5.90 8.80 -7.05
C GLN A 23 -5.53 7.33 -7.15
N VAL A 24 -6.10 6.54 -6.23
CA VAL A 24 -5.94 5.11 -6.20
C VAL A 24 -6.68 4.60 -7.41
N ASP A 25 -5.91 4.22 -8.43
CA ASP A 25 -6.42 3.64 -9.65
C ASP A 25 -6.92 2.22 -9.34
N ILE A 26 -8.23 2.13 -9.09
CA ILE A 26 -8.88 0.89 -8.64
C ILE A 26 -8.75 -0.19 -9.71
N ASP A 27 -8.94 0.17 -10.98
CA ASP A 27 -8.83 -0.76 -12.11
C ASP A 27 -7.43 -1.38 -12.16
N ARG A 28 -6.40 -0.57 -11.91
CA ARG A 28 -5.02 -1.06 -11.82
C ARG A 28 -4.82 -1.98 -10.61
N ILE A 29 -5.37 -1.66 -9.45
CA ILE A 29 -5.26 -2.51 -8.25
C ILE A 29 -5.94 -3.85 -8.47
N GLU A 30 -7.14 -3.88 -9.05
CA GLU A 30 -7.84 -5.12 -9.36
C GLU A 30 -7.04 -5.99 -10.34
N ALA A 31 -6.45 -5.37 -11.37
CA ALA A 31 -5.59 -6.07 -12.33
C ALA A 31 -4.35 -6.69 -11.65
N GLU A 32 -3.69 -5.94 -10.76
CA GLU A 32 -2.53 -6.41 -9.99
C GLU A 32 -2.92 -7.52 -9.01
N VAL A 33 -4.06 -7.42 -8.32
CA VAL A 33 -4.57 -8.48 -7.45
C VAL A 33 -4.87 -9.75 -8.25
N ARG A 34 -5.55 -9.63 -9.39
CA ARG A 34 -5.85 -10.78 -10.26
C ARG A 34 -4.58 -11.46 -10.75
N LYS A 35 -3.58 -10.67 -11.14
CA LYS A 35 -2.26 -11.18 -11.55
C LYS A 35 -1.55 -11.88 -10.40
N ALA A 36 -1.49 -11.27 -9.22
CA ALA A 36 -0.85 -11.86 -8.04
C ALA A 36 -1.51 -13.19 -7.65
N LYS A 37 -2.86 -13.25 -7.66
CA LYS A 37 -3.61 -14.49 -7.44
C LYS A 37 -3.27 -15.56 -8.51
N ALA A 38 -3.21 -15.19 -9.79
CA ALA A 38 -2.88 -16.10 -10.89
C ALA A 38 -1.43 -16.64 -10.80
N GLU A 39 -0.51 -15.86 -10.24
CA GLU A 39 0.88 -16.26 -9.97
C GLU A 39 1.04 -17.09 -8.68
N GLY A 40 -0.05 -17.31 -7.92
CA GLY A 40 -0.02 -18.06 -6.66
C GLY A 40 0.60 -17.27 -5.49
N ARG A 41 0.67 -15.95 -5.60
CA ARG A 41 1.21 -15.06 -4.57
C ARG A 41 0.22 -14.89 -3.42
N THR A 42 0.72 -14.64 -2.23
CA THR A 42 -0.14 -14.37 -1.06
C THR A 42 -0.67 -12.94 -1.14
N VAL A 43 -2.00 -12.78 -1.20
CA VAL A 43 -2.66 -11.47 -1.17
C VAL A 43 -3.33 -11.29 0.18
N THR A 44 -2.96 -10.22 0.90
CA THR A 44 -3.53 -9.89 2.22
C THR A 44 -4.04 -8.46 2.23
N LEU A 45 -5.29 -8.27 2.66
CA LEU A 45 -5.85 -6.94 2.93
C LEU A 45 -6.11 -6.81 4.43
N ILE A 46 -5.44 -5.87 5.09
CA ILE A 46 -5.61 -5.61 6.53
C ILE A 46 -5.55 -4.11 6.81
N ASN A 47 -6.55 -3.58 7.53
CA ASN A 47 -6.65 -2.15 7.88
C ASN A 47 -6.52 -1.20 6.68
N GLY A 48 -7.09 -1.59 5.53
CA GLY A 48 -6.98 -0.83 4.28
C GLY A 48 -5.60 -0.91 3.61
N CYS A 49 -4.66 -1.71 4.10
CA CYS A 49 -3.37 -1.93 3.47
C CYS A 49 -3.38 -3.26 2.70
N LEU A 50 -3.07 -3.19 1.41
CA LEU A 50 -2.96 -4.34 0.52
C LEU A 50 -1.49 -4.79 0.45
N TYR A 51 -1.27 -6.08 0.71
CA TYR A 51 0.05 -6.70 0.71
C TYR A 51 0.09 -7.86 -0.28
N PHE A 52 1.19 -7.96 -1.03
CA PHE A 52 1.55 -9.15 -1.80
C PHE A 52 2.81 -9.76 -1.21
N ASP A 53 2.77 -11.04 -0.83
CA ASP A 53 3.88 -11.74 -0.16
C ASP A 53 4.47 -10.93 1.00
N TYR A 54 3.58 -10.35 1.81
CA TYR A 54 3.91 -9.51 2.98
C TYR A 54 4.57 -8.16 2.66
N GLN A 55 4.66 -7.76 1.39
CA GLN A 55 5.12 -6.43 0.98
C GLN A 55 3.93 -5.50 0.72
N LEU A 56 3.96 -4.28 1.26
CA LEU A 56 2.90 -3.28 1.06
C LEU A 56 2.89 -2.81 -0.40
N VAL A 57 1.74 -2.93 -1.06
CA VAL A 57 1.56 -2.58 -2.47
C VAL A 57 0.67 -1.35 -2.63
N ALA A 58 -0.38 -1.24 -1.83
CA ALA A 58 -1.31 -0.11 -1.89
C ALA A 58 -1.99 0.13 -0.55
N GLN A 59 -2.47 1.36 -0.36
CA GLN A 59 -3.39 1.71 0.71
C GLN A 59 -4.76 2.03 0.07
N ILE A 60 -5.73 1.20 0.37
CA ILE A 60 -7.11 1.26 -0.10
C ILE A 60 -7.85 2.32 0.72
N PRO A 61 -8.41 3.36 0.08
CA PRO A 61 -9.23 4.35 0.76
C PRO A 61 -10.47 3.70 1.39
N PRO A 62 -10.97 4.21 2.53
CA PRO A 62 -12.08 3.58 3.28
C PRO A 62 -13.42 3.54 2.55
N HIS A 63 -13.55 4.21 1.41
CA HIS A 63 -14.76 4.25 0.57
C HIS A 63 -14.66 3.37 -0.68
N VAL A 64 -13.58 2.61 -0.83
CA VAL A 64 -13.33 1.73 -1.97
C VAL A 64 -13.59 0.30 -1.54
N ASP A 65 -14.48 -0.38 -2.26
CA ASP A 65 -14.69 -1.81 -2.13
C ASP A 65 -13.96 -2.54 -3.27
N LEU A 66 -13.15 -3.54 -2.92
CA LEU A 66 -12.41 -4.37 -3.88
C LEU A 66 -13.15 -5.70 -4.02
N SER A 67 -14.07 -5.78 -4.97
CA SER A 67 -14.73 -7.05 -5.31
C SER A 67 -13.87 -7.84 -6.31
N VAL A 68 -12.94 -8.67 -5.82
CA VAL A 68 -11.94 -9.40 -6.63
C VAL A 68 -11.85 -10.89 -6.38
#